data_AF-A0AAW7NI60-F1
#
_entry.id   AF-A0AAW7NI60-F1
#
_cell.length_a   1.000
_cell.length_b   1.000
_cell.length_c   1.000
_cell.angle_alpha   90.00
_cell.angle_beta   90.00
_cell.angle_gamma   90.00
#
_symmetry.space_group_name_H-M   'P 1'
#
loop_
_entity.id
_entity.type
_entity.pdbx_description
1 polymer ?
#
loop_
_entity_poly.entity_id
_entity_poly.type
_entity_poly.pdbx_seq_one_letter_code
_entity_poly.pdbx_strand_id
1 'polypeptide(L)' 'MKQKSTAWLLWLFLGVFGAYKFYTGNFISAITKLFTANCFFIGLFIDIFSINNDVDAANFRAIQQARMMKGVME' A
#
# COMPACT_ATOMS: atom_id res chain seq x y z
N MET A 1 10.74 8.44 2.53
CA MET A 1 9.99 7.77 1.43
C MET A 1 9.89 6.29 1.76
N LYS A 2 8.71 5.70 1.59
CA LYS A 2 8.44 4.28 1.81
C LYS A 2 9.16 3.44 0.76
N GLN A 3 9.68 2.29 1.20
CA GLN A 3 10.52 1.42 0.39
C GLN A 3 9.69 0.29 -0.22
N LYS A 4 9.89 0.05 -1.53
CA LYS A 4 9.23 -1.04 -2.26
C LYS A 4 9.60 -2.40 -1.68
N SER A 5 10.86 -2.59 -1.33
CA SER A 5 11.38 -3.84 -0.73
C SER A 5 10.66 -4.20 0.58
N THR A 6 10.33 -3.21 1.41
CA THR A 6 9.57 -3.44 2.66
C THR A 6 8.13 -3.87 2.38
N ALA A 7 7.48 -3.27 1.38
CA ALA A 7 6.13 -3.67 0.98
C ALA A 7 6.11 -5.10 0.43
N TRP A 8 7.09 -5.46 -0.41
CA TRP A 8 7.29 -6.82 -0.93
C TRP A 8 7.56 -7.83 0.19
N LEU A 9 8.38 -7.47 1.18
CA LEU A 9 8.64 -8.33 2.33
C LEU A 9 7.36 -8.59 3.14
N LEU A 10 6.57 -7.54 3.41
CA LEU A 10 5.27 -7.67 4.07
C LEU A 10 4.29 -8.53 3.29
N TRP A 11 4.28 -8.42 1.96
CA TRP A 11 3.45 -9.26 1.10
C TRP A 11 3.93 -10.72 1.08
N LEU A 12 5.22 -10.99 1.19
CA LEU A 12 5.73 -12.37 1.20
C LEU A 12 5.40 -13.10 2.52
N PHE A 13 5.43 -12.40 3.65
CA PHE A 13 5.09 -12.99 4.97
C PHE A 13 3.59 -12.96 5.28
N LEU A 14 2.90 -11.87 4.96
CA LEU A 14 1.48 -11.64 5.29
C LEU A 14 0.64 -11.31 4.04
N GLY A 15 1.00 -11.86 2.88
CA GLY A 15 0.31 -11.59 1.60
C GLY A 15 -1.17 -11.97 1.61
N VAL A 16 -1.48 -13.14 2.18
CA VAL A 16 -2.86 -13.60 2.42
C VAL A 16 -3.65 -12.64 3.32
N PHE A 17 -2.95 -11.94 4.22
CA PHE A 17 -3.55 -10.97 5.13
C PHE A 17 -3.57 -9.53 4.56
N GLY A 18 -2.98 -9.28 3.39
CA GLY A 18 -2.91 -7.96 2.78
C GLY A 18 -2.05 -6.94 3.57
N ALA A 19 -1.07 -7.38 4.36
CA ALA A 19 -0.30 -6.50 5.27
C ALA A 19 0.37 -5.30 4.59
N TYR A 20 0.81 -5.44 3.34
CA TYR A 20 1.47 -4.35 2.63
C TYR A 20 0.54 -3.13 2.41
N LYS A 21 -0.78 -3.33 2.31
CA LYS A 21 -1.76 -2.23 2.16
C LYS A 21 -1.90 -1.41 3.43
N PHE A 22 -1.69 -2.03 4.60
CA PHE A 22 -1.57 -1.33 5.87
C PHE A 22 -0.31 -0.45 5.88
N TYR A 23 0.79 -0.94 5.31
CA TYR A 23 2.01 -0.15 5.16
C TYR A 23 1.83 1.04 4.21
N THR A 24 1.03 0.97 3.16
CA THR A 24 0.77 2.11 2.26
C THR A 24 -0.35 3.05 2.75
N GLY A 25 -1.02 2.71 3.85
CA GLY A 25 -2.04 3.55 4.50
C GLY A 25 -3.46 3.42 3.91
N ASN A 26 -3.70 2.46 3.02
CA ASN A 26 -5.02 2.20 2.44
C ASN A 26 -5.72 1.05 3.20
N PHE A 27 -6.13 1.31 4.44
CA PHE A 27 -6.79 0.33 5.33
C PHE A 27 -8.09 -0.25 4.75
N ILE A 28 -8.94 0.61 4.16
CA ILE A 28 -10.23 0.19 3.59
C ILE A 28 -10.01 -0.84 2.46
N SER A 29 -9.06 -0.55 1.57
CA SER A 29 -8.71 -1.44 0.45
C SER A 29 -8.08 -2.75 0.92
N ALA A 30 -7.36 -2.74 2.07
CA ALA A 30 -6.80 -3.94 2.68
C ALA A 30 -7.90 -4.89 3.19
N ILE A 31 -8.88 -4.36 3.92
CA ILE A 31 -9.99 -5.14 4.50
C ILE A 31 -10.88 -5.72 3.41
N THR A 32 -11.20 -4.95 2.37
CA THR A 32 -11.98 -5.45 1.23
C THR A 32 -11.28 -6.59 0.50
N LYS A 33 -9.96 -6.49 0.28
CA LYS A 33 -9.19 -7.57 -0.36
C LYS A 33 -9.08 -8.83 0.51
N LEU A 34 -9.01 -8.68 1.83
CA LEU A 34 -9.00 -9.80 2.78
C LEU A 34 -10.27 -10.65 2.67
N PHE A 35 -11.43 -10.01 2.61
CA PHE A 35 -12.73 -10.69 2.54
C PHE A 35 -13.10 -11.16 1.12
N THR A 36 -12.71 -10.42 0.09
CA THR A 36 -13.15 -10.70 -1.30
C THR A 36 -12.13 -11.51 -2.12
N ALA A 37 -10.83 -11.23 -1.97
CA ALA A 37 -9.81 -11.69 -2.93
C ALA A 37 -8.99 -12.90 -2.45
N ASN A 38 -9.16 -13.32 -1.19
CA ASN A 38 -8.41 -14.40 -0.57
C ASN A 38 -9.01 -15.82 -0.80
N CYS A 39 -10.24 -15.92 -1.32
CA CYS A 39 -10.90 -17.22 -1.52
C CYS A 39 -10.34 -18.03 -2.71
N PHE A 40 -9.54 -17.43 -3.60
CA PHE A 40 -9.09 -18.05 -4.85
C PHE A 40 -7.60 -17.83 -5.20
N PHE A 41 -6.76 -17.29 -4.29
CA PHE A 41 -5.37 -16.88 -4.57
C PHE A 41 -5.19 -15.82 -5.68
N ILE A 42 -6.24 -15.47 -6.43
CA ILE A 42 -6.25 -14.42 -7.46
C ILE A 42 -5.91 -13.05 -6.86
N GLY A 43 -6.33 -12.78 -5.62
CA GLY A 43 -5.99 -11.54 -4.92
C GLY A 43 -4.49 -11.31 -4.77
N LEU A 44 -3.73 -12.38 -4.51
CA LEU A 44 -2.27 -12.33 -4.39
C LEU A 44 -1.61 -11.98 -5.72
N PHE A 45 -2.11 -12.54 -6.83
CA PHE A 45 -1.62 -12.22 -8.16
C PHE A 45 -1.85 -10.75 -8.55
N ILE A 46 -3.03 -10.22 -8.24
CA ILE A 46 -3.35 -8.81 -8.49
C ILE A 46 -2.48 -7.89 -7.62
N ASP A 47 -2.15 -8.31 -6.40
CA ASP A 47 -1.31 -7.54 -5.48
C ASP A 47 0.12 -7.32 -5.99
N ILE A 48 0.70 -8.29 -6.71
CA ILE A 48 2.05 -8.17 -7.30
C ILE A 48 2.16 -6.93 -8.20
N PHE A 49 1.15 -6.67 -9.01
CA PHE A 49 1.11 -5.49 -9.89
C PHE A 49 0.72 -4.21 -9.15
N SER A 50 -0.12 -4.31 -8.13
CA SER A 50 -0.59 -3.15 -7.34
C SER A 50 0.47 -2.58 -6.40
N ILE A 51 1.39 -3.43 -5.89
CA ILE A 51 2.31 -3.07 -4.80
C ILE A 51 3.19 -1.86 -5.13
N ASN A 52 3.71 -1.80 -6.36
CA ASN A 52 4.60 -0.73 -6.81
C ASN A 52 3.84 0.60 -6.87
N ASN A 53 2.63 0.58 -7.45
CA ASN A 53 1.76 1.74 -7.56
C ASN A 53 1.29 2.25 -6.19
N ASP A 54 0.96 1.34 -5.27
CA ASP A 54 0.53 1.71 -3.92
C ASP A 54 1.67 2.40 -3.14
N VAL A 55 2.92 1.94 -3.28
CA VAL A 55 4.10 2.56 -2.64
C VAL A 55 4.41 3.94 -3.23
N ASP A 56 4.39 4.06 -4.57
CA ASP A 56 4.62 5.32 -5.25
C ASP A 56 3.52 6.35 -4.93
N ALA A 57 2.26 5.92 -4.86
CA ALA A 57 1.14 6.75 -4.43
C ALA A 57 1.29 7.21 -2.97
N ALA A 58 1.73 6.34 -2.05
CA ALA A 58 1.98 6.71 -0.67
C ALA A 58 3.11 7.74 -0.53
N ASN A 59 4.17 7.60 -1.32
CA ASN A 59 5.27 8.56 -1.38
C ASN A 59 4.80 9.91 -1.94
N PHE A 60 4.00 9.90 -3.00
CA PHE A 60 3.43 11.11 -3.59
C PHE A 60 2.53 11.87 -2.62
N ARG A 61 1.66 11.15 -1.89
CA ARG A 61 0.79 11.74 -0.84
C ARG A 61 1.63 12.40 0.27
N ALA A 62 2.69 11.72 0.73
CA ALA A 62 3.57 12.27 1.76
C ALA A 62 4.30 13.54 1.29
N ILE A 63 4.76 13.58 0.04
CA ILE A 63 5.41 14.76 -0.56
C ILE A 63 4.41 15.91 -0.73
N GLN A 64 3.19 15.62 -1.19
CA GLN A 64 2.15 16.65 -1.32
C GLN A 64 1.78 17.26 0.03
N GLN A 65 1.59 16.43 1.07
CA GLN A 65 1.32 16.92 2.42
C GLN A 65 2.44 17.83 2.93
N ALA A 66 3.70 17.46 2.71
CA ALA A 66 4.84 18.30 3.08
C ALA A 66 4.88 19.63 2.32
N ARG A 67 4.53 19.64 1.02
CA ARG A 67 4.43 20.89 0.23
C ARG A 67 3.30 21.79 0.70
N MET A 68 2.13 21.23 0.95
CA MET A 68 0.97 21.98 1.44
C MET A 68 1.25 22.59 2.82
N MET A 69 1.89 21.84 3.71
CA MET A 69 2.28 22.34 5.03
C MET A 69 3.33 23.46 4.93
N LYS A 70 4.32 23.35 4.04
CA LYS A 70 5.29 24.43 3.82
C LYS A 70 4.63 25.70 3.28
N GLY A 71 3.77 25.59 2.28
CA GLY A 71 3.07 26.76 1.69
C GLY A 71 2.03 27.41 2.61
N VAL A 72 1.64 26.76 3.71
CA VAL A 72 0.79 27.35 4.76
C VAL A 72 1.61 28.10 5.82
N MET A 73 2.91 27.80 5.94
CA MET A 73 3.79 28.42 6.95
C MET A 73 4.62 29.61 6.42
N GLU A 74 4.60 29.86 5.11
CA GLU A 74 5.16 31.07 4.47
C GLU A 74 4.09 32.16 4.34
#